data_AF-A0A4Z0PQ40-F1
#
_entry.id   AF-A0A4Z0PQ40-F1
#
_cell.length_a   1.000
_cell.length_b   1.000
_cell.length_c   1.000
_cell.angle_alpha   90.00
_cell.angle_beta   90.00
_cell.angle_gamma   90.00
#
_symmetry.space_group_name_H-M   'P 1'
#
loop_
_entity.id
_entity.type
_entity.pdbx_description
1 polymer ?
#
loop_
_entity_poly.entity_id
_entity_poly.type
_entity_poly.pdbx_seq_one_letter_code
_entity_poly.pdbx_strand_id
1 'polypeptide(L)'
;MVLAILRRASTTAGHETYSSGLVSTQAPEGPPGLLAGVSFLILRVAVLWAAWFLIFLFTTPILLSMMSFQVALLSAGSAVVSAWTTPNAAPRPVATSLVSVIVTDLPSTKATVKLYFYNIKDNFLKRGSYTLLKYVKPAGSKQITLPVDLPNGEWAVALTQDTNNNDLVDKNFLGIPTEPYAFSNNVRPTLAAPAFDECKFMVSGAAKVVTISMKK
;
A
#
# COMPACT_ATOMS: atom_id res chain seq x y z
N MET A 1 4.26 -61.44 11.90
CA MET A 1 4.20 -62.42 13.01
C MET A 1 3.09 -61.92 13.94
N VAL A 2 1.82 -62.26 13.66
CA VAL A 2 1.00 -63.27 14.38
C VAL A 2 0.54 -62.67 15.73
N LEU A 3 -0.73 -62.50 16.14
CA LEU A 3 -1.98 -63.28 16.02
C LEU A 3 -3.14 -62.38 16.56
N ALA A 4 -4.24 -62.13 15.85
CA ALA A 4 -5.53 -62.82 15.94
C ALA A 4 -6.03 -63.20 17.36
N ILE A 5 -7.14 -62.58 17.82
CA ILE A 5 -8.08 -63.15 18.79
C ILE A 5 -9.50 -63.03 18.23
N LEU A 6 -10.13 -64.20 18.14
CA LEU A 6 -11.46 -64.52 17.63
C LEU A 6 -12.59 -64.17 18.61
N ARG A 7 -13.77 -63.84 18.09
CA ARG A 7 -15.02 -64.58 18.43
C ARG A 7 -16.16 -64.30 17.42
N ARG A 8 -16.58 -65.40 16.76
CA ARG A 8 -17.89 -65.69 16.13
C ARG A 8 -19.05 -65.46 17.12
N ALA A 9 -20.34 -65.36 16.78
CA ALA A 9 -21.16 -65.37 15.56
C ALA A 9 -22.61 -65.06 16.03
N SER A 10 -23.50 -64.60 15.16
CA SER A 10 -24.82 -65.23 14.94
C SER A 10 -25.73 -64.35 14.08
N THR A 11 -26.10 -64.93 12.93
CA THR A 11 -27.12 -64.50 11.98
C THR A 11 -28.52 -64.49 12.61
N THR A 12 -29.34 -63.49 12.29
CA THR A 12 -30.80 -63.66 12.28
C THR A 12 -31.35 -62.82 11.12
N ALA A 13 -32.00 -63.51 10.18
CA ALA A 13 -32.69 -62.92 9.06
C ALA A 13 -34.10 -62.47 9.51
N GLY A 14 -34.51 -61.29 9.06
CA GLY A 14 -35.89 -60.82 9.13
C GLY A 14 -36.33 -60.42 7.72
N HIS A 15 -37.27 -61.17 7.17
CA HIS A 15 -38.11 -60.77 6.03
C HIS A 15 -38.91 -59.53 6.41
N GLU A 16 -39.11 -58.58 5.49
CA GLU A 16 -40.45 -58.16 5.07
C GLU A 16 -40.43 -57.17 3.89
N THR A 17 -41.42 -57.40 3.04
CA THR A 17 -41.82 -56.75 1.78
C THR A 17 -42.12 -55.26 1.92
N TYR A 18 -41.62 -54.44 0.99
CA TYR A 18 -42.08 -53.05 0.85
C TYR A 18 -43.01 -52.91 -0.36
N SER A 19 -44.24 -52.48 -0.03
CA SER A 19 -45.37 -52.23 -0.92
C SER A 19 -45.18 -50.96 -1.75
N SER A 20 -45.75 -51.01 -2.95
CA SER A 20 -45.90 -49.93 -3.92
C SER A 20 -46.65 -48.73 -3.35
N GLY A 21 -46.06 -47.53 -3.47
CA GLY A 21 -46.74 -46.26 -3.26
C GLY A 21 -46.25 -45.24 -4.29
N LEU A 22 -47.14 -44.84 -5.20
CA LEU A 22 -46.93 -43.75 -6.15
C LEU A 22 -46.84 -42.43 -5.38
N VAL A 23 -45.73 -41.70 -5.53
CA VAL A 23 -45.62 -40.30 -5.06
C VAL A 23 -45.24 -39.42 -6.24
N SER A 24 -46.15 -38.48 -6.47
CA SER A 24 -46.16 -37.44 -7.50
C SER A 24 -44.98 -36.49 -7.39
N THR A 25 -44.55 -35.99 -8.55
CA THR A 25 -43.55 -34.97 -8.80
C THR A 25 -43.78 -33.67 -8.03
N GLN A 26 -42.74 -33.14 -7.39
CA GLN A 26 -42.58 -31.70 -7.14
C GLN A 26 -41.11 -31.29 -7.35
N ALA A 27 -40.90 -30.32 -8.23
CA ALA A 27 -39.63 -29.63 -8.44
C ALA A 27 -39.41 -28.58 -7.33
N PRO A 28 -38.17 -28.28 -6.93
CA PRO A 28 -37.91 -27.25 -5.93
C PRO A 28 -38.10 -25.86 -6.53
N GLU A 29 -39.19 -25.19 -6.13
CA GLU A 29 -39.41 -23.76 -6.29
C GLU A 29 -38.30 -22.98 -5.55
N GLY A 30 -37.53 -22.18 -6.28
CA GLY A 30 -36.52 -21.28 -5.72
C GLY A 30 -37.13 -20.05 -5.05
N PRO A 31 -36.41 -19.40 -4.12
CA PRO A 31 -36.94 -18.27 -3.36
C PRO A 31 -37.28 -17.06 -4.25
N PRO A 32 -38.47 -16.46 -4.11
CA PRO A 32 -38.84 -15.24 -4.81
C PRO A 32 -38.20 -14.03 -4.11
N GLY A 33 -37.51 -13.15 -4.86
CA GLY A 33 -37.25 -11.79 -4.37
C GLY A 33 -35.92 -11.11 -4.67
N LEU A 34 -35.06 -11.62 -5.56
CA LEU A 34 -33.74 -11.03 -5.81
C LEU A 34 -33.58 -10.29 -7.15
N LEU A 35 -34.66 -10.07 -7.89
CA LEU A 35 -34.63 -9.38 -9.19
C LEU A 35 -35.24 -7.97 -9.19
N ALA A 36 -35.94 -7.55 -8.13
CA ALA A 36 -36.52 -6.21 -8.05
C ALA A 36 -35.52 -5.13 -7.58
N GLY A 37 -34.44 -5.51 -6.89
CA GLY A 37 -33.44 -4.58 -6.35
C GLY A 37 -32.38 -4.11 -7.34
N VAL A 38 -32.15 -4.86 -8.42
CA VAL A 38 -31.07 -4.56 -9.39
C VAL A 38 -31.51 -3.47 -10.39
N SER A 39 -32.80 -3.42 -10.74
CA SER A 39 -33.36 -2.40 -11.64
C SER A 39 -33.33 -0.98 -11.06
N PHE A 40 -33.46 -0.81 -9.74
CA PHE A 40 -33.40 0.51 -9.12
C PHE A 40 -31.96 1.06 -9.00
N LEU A 41 -30.94 0.18 -8.96
CA LEU A 41 -29.54 0.59 -8.90
C LEU A 41 -29.02 1.03 -10.27
N ILE A 42 -29.42 0.35 -11.35
CA ILE A 42 -29.04 0.71 -12.73
C ILE A 42 -29.69 2.04 -13.13
N LEU A 43 -30.92 2.32 -12.70
CA LEU A 43 -31.60 3.58 -13.00
C LEU A 43 -30.98 4.79 -12.27
N ARG A 44 -30.40 4.59 -11.07
CA ARG A 44 -29.72 5.67 -10.32
C ARG A 44 -28.32 5.99 -10.85
N VAL A 45 -27.61 5.03 -11.44
CA VAL A 45 -26.29 5.26 -12.06
C VAL A 45 -26.43 6.04 -13.38
N ALA A 46 -27.48 5.77 -14.16
CA ALA A 46 -27.74 6.49 -15.42
C ALA A 46 -28.05 7.99 -15.22
N VAL A 47 -28.78 8.35 -14.15
CA VAL A 47 -29.12 9.75 -13.85
C VAL A 47 -27.90 10.55 -13.37
N LEU A 48 -26.96 9.90 -12.68
CA LEU A 48 -25.71 10.53 -12.24
C LEU A 48 -24.73 10.79 -13.40
N TRP A 49 -24.78 10.00 -14.47
CA TRP A 49 -23.98 10.24 -15.68
C TRP A 49 -24.55 11.36 -16.57
N ALA A 50 -25.89 11.48 -16.65
CA ALA A 50 -26.53 12.56 -17.41
C ALA A 50 -26.28 13.95 -16.80
N ALA A 51 -26.15 14.04 -15.46
CA ALA A 51 -25.84 15.29 -14.76
C ALA A 51 -24.38 15.76 -14.97
N TRP A 52 -23.43 14.85 -15.19
CA TRP A 52 -22.03 15.21 -15.50
C TRP A 52 -21.82 15.56 -16.98
N PHE A 53 -22.59 14.96 -17.90
CA PHE A 53 -22.45 15.23 -19.34
C PHE A 53 -22.96 16.63 -19.75
N LEU A 54 -23.92 17.20 -19.01
CA LEU A 54 -24.41 18.56 -19.24
C LEU A 54 -23.52 19.66 -18.64
N ILE A 55 -22.68 19.34 -17.64
CA ILE A 55 -21.67 20.27 -17.11
C ILE A 55 -20.44 20.34 -18.04
N PHE A 56 -20.18 19.28 -18.82
CA PHE A 56 -19.07 19.23 -19.78
C PHE A 56 -19.32 20.00 -21.09
N LEU A 57 -20.55 20.46 -21.34
CA LEU A 57 -20.91 21.21 -22.56
C LEU A 57 -20.94 22.74 -22.36
N PHE A 58 -20.64 23.25 -21.16
CA PHE A 58 -20.71 24.69 -20.86
C PHE A 58 -19.47 25.31 -20.20
N THR A 59 -18.37 24.57 -20.03
CA THR A 59 -17.09 25.13 -19.53
C THR A 59 -16.01 25.27 -20.61
N THR A 60 -16.33 25.04 -21.89
CA THR A 60 -15.36 25.13 -23.01
C THR A 60 -15.68 26.25 -24.00
N PRO A 61 -15.86 27.51 -23.55
CA PRO A 61 -15.36 28.59 -24.39
C PRO A 61 -14.76 29.75 -23.56
N ILE A 62 -13.73 29.52 -22.74
CA ILE A 62 -12.87 30.61 -22.21
C ILE A 62 -11.39 30.20 -22.25
N LEU A 63 -10.94 29.57 -23.34
CA LEU A 63 -9.50 29.37 -23.56
C LEU A 63 -9.11 29.44 -25.04
N LEU A 64 -9.77 30.33 -25.78
CA LEU A 64 -9.38 30.68 -27.15
C LEU A 64 -9.34 32.20 -27.31
N SER A 65 -8.52 32.88 -26.51
CA SER A 65 -8.23 34.32 -26.68
C SER A 65 -6.85 34.70 -26.15
N MET A 66 -5.80 33.99 -26.60
CA MET A 66 -4.41 34.41 -26.38
C MET A 66 -3.48 34.12 -27.59
N MET A 67 -4.02 33.86 -28.78
CA MET A 67 -3.21 33.63 -29.99
C MET A 67 -3.09 34.89 -30.84
N SER A 68 -2.59 35.96 -30.24
CA SER A 68 -2.25 37.20 -30.95
C SER A 68 -0.93 37.74 -30.40
N PHE A 69 0.17 37.12 -30.81
CA PHE A 69 1.47 37.79 -30.84
C PHE A 69 1.99 37.80 -32.27
N GLN A 70 2.13 39.02 -32.77
CA GLN A 70 2.43 39.41 -34.14
C GLN A 70 3.80 38.89 -34.59
N VAL A 71 3.86 38.29 -35.78
CA VAL A 71 5.11 38.07 -36.51
C VAL A 71 5.39 39.33 -37.31
N ALA A 72 6.32 40.17 -36.82
CA ALA A 72 6.92 41.24 -37.60
C ALA A 72 8.21 40.70 -38.25
N LEU A 73 8.15 40.49 -39.56
CA LEU A 73 9.28 40.15 -40.40
C LEU A 73 10.14 41.40 -40.63
N LEU A 74 11.35 41.44 -40.06
CA LEU A 74 12.43 42.25 -40.62
C LEU A 74 13.74 41.44 -40.69
N SER A 75 14.29 41.48 -41.88
CA SER A 75 15.53 40.90 -42.39
C SER A 75 16.77 41.13 -41.53
N ALA A 76 17.53 40.06 -41.25
CA ALA A 76 18.98 39.95 -41.49
C ALA A 76 19.55 38.68 -40.82
N GLY A 77 20.30 37.88 -41.59
CA GLY A 77 21.24 36.89 -41.05
C GLY A 77 20.73 35.46 -40.97
N SER A 78 21.03 34.66 -42.00
CA SER A 78 21.12 33.20 -41.84
C SER A 78 22.27 32.87 -40.88
N ALA A 79 21.98 32.80 -39.58
CA ALA A 79 22.74 31.95 -38.70
C ALA A 79 21.89 30.70 -38.49
N VAL A 80 22.31 29.60 -39.12
CA VAL A 80 21.85 28.26 -38.75
C VAL A 80 22.24 28.04 -37.30
N VAL A 81 21.35 28.39 -36.37
CA VAL A 81 21.48 27.96 -34.99
C VAL A 81 21.11 26.49 -35.01
N SER A 82 22.10 25.63 -35.27
CA SER A 82 22.00 24.22 -34.95
C SER A 82 21.80 24.15 -33.44
N ALA A 83 20.53 24.19 -33.02
CA ALA A 83 20.15 23.77 -31.69
C ALA A 83 20.55 22.30 -31.61
N TRP A 84 21.73 22.04 -31.06
CA TRP A 84 22.07 20.73 -30.56
C TRP A 84 21.00 20.41 -29.52
N THR A 85 19.94 19.74 -29.95
CA THR A 85 19.05 19.04 -29.04
C THR A 85 19.94 18.02 -28.38
N THR A 86 20.43 18.32 -27.17
CA THR A 86 21.04 17.31 -26.33
C THR A 86 20.01 16.18 -26.29
N PRO A 87 20.38 14.95 -26.70
CA PRO A 87 19.48 13.82 -26.54
C PRO A 87 19.06 13.84 -25.08
N ASN A 88 17.76 13.99 -24.82
CA ASN A 88 17.22 13.86 -23.48
C ASN A 88 17.65 12.47 -23.02
N ALA A 89 18.69 12.40 -22.18
CA ALA A 89 19.27 11.15 -21.77
C ALA A 89 18.12 10.32 -21.20
N ALA A 90 17.85 9.17 -21.82
CA ALA A 90 16.88 8.22 -21.27
C ALA A 90 17.20 8.03 -19.78
N PRO A 91 16.21 8.02 -18.87
CA PRO A 91 16.47 7.85 -17.45
C PRO A 91 17.35 6.61 -17.27
N ARG A 92 18.61 6.83 -16.85
CA ARG A 92 19.52 5.71 -16.62
C ARG A 92 18.88 4.84 -15.54
N PRO A 93 18.74 3.52 -15.74
CA PRO A 93 18.19 2.66 -14.70
C PRO A 93 19.00 2.87 -13.43
N VAL A 94 18.36 3.40 -12.39
CA VAL A 94 18.99 3.63 -11.10
C VAL A 94 19.18 2.26 -10.47
N ALA A 95 20.43 1.87 -10.25
CA ALA A 95 20.72 0.59 -9.63
C ALA A 95 20.06 0.53 -8.24
N THR A 96 19.28 -0.52 -8.00
CA THR A 96 18.60 -0.80 -6.73
C THR A 96 19.25 -1.98 -6.04
N SER A 97 19.17 -2.01 -4.72
CA SER A 97 19.61 -3.13 -3.88
C SER A 97 18.53 -3.53 -2.89
N LEU A 98 18.47 -4.81 -2.57
CA LEU A 98 17.58 -5.34 -1.56
C LEU A 98 18.04 -4.93 -0.15
N VAL A 99 17.14 -4.30 0.60
CA VAL A 99 17.33 -3.97 2.01
C VAL A 99 16.29 -4.72 2.83
N SER A 100 16.74 -5.52 3.79
CA SER A 100 15.87 -6.21 4.75
C SER A 100 15.86 -5.44 6.07
N VAL A 101 14.74 -4.76 6.34
CA VAL A 101 14.55 -4.02 7.60
C VAL A 101 13.92 -4.96 8.63
N ILE A 102 14.64 -5.21 9.71
CA ILE A 102 14.19 -6.03 10.83
C ILE A 102 13.84 -5.10 11.98
N VAL A 103 12.58 -5.08 12.39
CA VAL A 103 12.13 -4.29 13.54
C VAL A 103 11.86 -5.23 14.70
N THR A 104 12.45 -4.92 15.85
CA THR A 104 12.40 -5.72 17.08
C THR A 104 11.78 -4.91 18.22
N ASP A 105 11.47 -5.60 19.32
CA ASP A 105 10.93 -5.02 20.56
C ASP A 105 9.57 -4.32 20.41
N LEU A 106 8.79 -4.63 19.37
CA LEU A 106 7.54 -3.94 19.08
C LEU A 106 6.62 -3.83 20.32
N PRO A 107 6.23 -2.60 20.72
CA PRO A 107 5.39 -2.39 21.89
C PRO A 107 4.00 -3.03 21.77
N SER A 108 3.46 -3.11 20.55
CA SER A 108 2.22 -3.80 20.24
C SER A 108 2.42 -4.83 19.13
N THR A 109 1.75 -5.97 19.23
CA THR A 109 1.77 -7.03 18.20
C THR A 109 0.57 -6.95 17.25
N LYS A 110 -0.33 -5.98 17.47
CA LYS A 110 -1.57 -5.77 16.72
C LYS A 110 -1.55 -4.49 15.90
N ALA A 111 -0.94 -3.44 16.44
CA ALA A 111 -0.87 -2.12 15.83
C ALA A 111 0.02 -2.12 14.59
N THR A 112 -0.41 -1.38 13.56
CA THR A 112 0.33 -1.28 12.29
C THR A 112 1.62 -0.49 12.49
N VAL A 113 2.72 -1.04 11.99
CA VAL A 113 4.01 -0.35 11.95
C VAL A 113 4.12 0.37 10.61
N LYS A 114 4.36 1.68 10.66
CA LYS A 114 4.60 2.54 9.51
C LYS A 114 6.11 2.77 9.39
N LEU A 115 6.67 2.56 8.21
CA LEU A 115 8.08 2.77 7.92
C LEU A 115 8.21 3.86 6.85
N TYR A 116 8.81 4.98 7.24
CA TYR A 116 9.04 6.16 6.41
C TYR A 116 10.49 6.16 5.96
N PHE A 117 10.72 6.00 4.67
CA PHE A 117 12.05 5.99 4.07
C PHE A 117 12.35 7.36 3.47
N TYR A 118 13.53 7.89 3.79
CA TYR A 118 14.02 9.18 3.32
C TYR A 118 15.37 9.01 2.65
N ASN A 119 15.54 9.63 1.48
CA ASN A 119 16.84 9.77 0.81
C ASN A 119 17.20 11.23 0.48
N ILE A 120 16.40 12.18 0.95
CA ILE A 120 16.64 13.63 0.83
C ILE A 120 16.75 14.18 2.25
N LYS A 121 17.94 14.64 2.63
CA LYS A 121 18.25 15.16 3.96
C LYS A 121 17.28 16.24 4.42
N ASP A 122 16.98 17.20 3.56
CA ASP A 122 16.10 18.33 3.89
C ASP A 122 14.63 17.92 4.07
N ASN A 123 14.25 16.71 3.65
CA ASN A 123 12.89 16.19 3.81
C ASN A 123 12.72 15.34 5.06
N PHE A 124 13.81 15.04 5.77
CA PHE A 124 13.78 14.13 6.92
C PHE A 124 12.80 14.64 8.00
N LEU A 125 11.90 13.75 8.42
CA LEU A 125 10.84 14.00 9.43
C LEU A 125 9.81 15.09 9.08
N LYS A 126 9.84 15.63 7.85
CA LYS A 126 8.77 16.49 7.35
C LYS A 126 7.57 15.63 6.92
N ARG A 127 6.38 16.04 7.33
CA ARG A 127 5.13 15.32 7.05
C ARG A 127 4.89 15.27 5.53
N GLY A 128 4.69 14.08 4.99
CA GLY A 128 4.42 13.86 3.57
C GLY A 128 5.64 13.97 2.66
N SER A 129 6.84 14.21 3.19
CA SER A 129 8.07 14.36 2.40
C SER A 129 8.95 13.10 2.36
N TYR A 130 8.40 11.94 2.75
CA TYR A 130 9.09 10.66 2.61
C TYR A 130 9.15 10.23 1.15
N THR A 131 10.19 9.50 0.79
CA THR A 131 10.37 8.94 -0.56
C THR A 131 9.54 7.67 -0.74
N LEU A 132 9.43 6.88 0.32
CA LEU A 132 8.66 5.65 0.33
C LEU A 132 8.02 5.45 1.70
N LEU A 133 6.77 4.97 1.71
CA LEU A 133 6.04 4.59 2.91
C LEU A 133 5.60 3.13 2.80
N LYS A 134 5.85 2.35 3.84
CA LYS A 134 5.42 0.96 3.97
C LYS A 134 4.64 0.76 5.25
N TYR A 135 3.71 -0.19 5.21
CA TYR A 135 2.87 -0.59 6.32
C TYR A 135 3.06 -2.08 6.58
N VAL A 136 3.27 -2.45 7.83
CA VAL A 136 3.43 -3.85 8.22
C VAL A 136 2.62 -4.12 9.47
N LYS A 137 1.74 -5.13 9.42
CA LYS A 137 1.05 -5.64 10.60
C LYS A 137 1.89 -6.75 11.25
N PRO A 138 2.18 -6.69 12.56
CA PRO A 138 3.04 -7.67 13.21
C PRO A 138 2.46 -9.08 13.33
N ALA A 139 1.16 -9.27 13.04
CA ALA A 139 0.48 -10.56 13.06
C ALA A 139 0.70 -11.37 14.36
N GLY A 140 0.77 -10.71 15.51
CA GLY A 140 1.02 -11.36 16.81
C GLY A 140 2.50 -11.48 17.21
N SER A 141 3.44 -11.13 16.34
CA SER A 141 4.88 -11.13 16.63
C SER A 141 5.36 -9.81 17.22
N LYS A 142 6.40 -9.85 18.06
CA LYS A 142 7.16 -8.67 18.52
C LYS A 142 8.26 -8.24 17.55
N GLN A 143 8.41 -8.97 16.45
CA GLN A 143 9.38 -8.72 15.41
C GLN A 143 8.73 -8.78 14.04
N ILE A 144 9.12 -7.87 13.15
CA ILE A 144 8.77 -7.91 11.73
C ILE A 144 10.02 -7.82 10.87
N THR A 145 9.94 -8.40 9.68
CA THR A 145 10.98 -8.30 8.66
C THR A 145 10.33 -7.78 7.37
N LEU A 146 10.89 -6.71 6.81
CA LEU A 146 10.42 -6.09 5.58
C LEU A 146 11.57 -6.05 4.55
N PRO A 147 11.52 -6.89 3.50
CA PRO A 147 12.36 -6.71 2.32
C PRO A 147 11.84 -5.52 1.49
N VAL A 148 12.76 -4.66 1.04
CA VAL A 148 12.47 -3.51 0.18
C VAL A 148 13.63 -3.24 -0.77
N ASP A 149 13.35 -3.02 -2.05
CA ASP A 149 14.34 -2.57 -3.03
C ASP A 149 14.50 -1.06 -2.95
N LEU A 150 15.73 -0.61 -2.68
CA LEU A 150 16.07 0.81 -2.60
C LEU A 150 17.15 1.16 -3.62
N PRO A 151 17.01 2.28 -4.35
CA PRO A 151 18.10 2.90 -5.09
C PRO A 151 19.38 2.99 -4.27
N ASN A 152 20.52 2.77 -4.92
CA ASN A 152 21.82 3.00 -4.29
C ASN A 152 21.94 4.46 -3.83
N GLY A 153 22.43 4.66 -2.61
CA GLY A 153 22.52 5.97 -1.99
C GLY A 153 22.36 5.94 -0.47
N GLU A 154 22.28 7.13 0.11
CA GLU A 154 22.05 7.31 1.55
C GLU A 154 20.56 7.26 1.87
N TRP A 155 20.21 6.47 2.88
CA TRP A 155 18.83 6.29 3.32
C TRP A 155 18.74 6.41 4.83
N ALA A 156 17.65 6.98 5.32
CA ALA A 156 17.24 6.94 6.71
C ALA A 156 15.81 6.39 6.81
N VAL A 157 15.52 5.62 7.85
CA VAL A 157 14.18 5.11 8.14
C VAL A 157 13.70 5.65 9.48
N ALA A 158 12.53 6.25 9.49
CA ALA A 158 11.78 6.52 10.70
C ALA A 158 10.60 5.54 10.79
N LEU A 159 10.27 5.11 12.00
CA LEU A 159 9.18 4.17 12.25
C LEU A 159 8.24 4.76 13.27
N THR A 160 6.94 4.53 13.07
CA THR A 160 5.92 4.75 14.09
C THR A 160 5.02 3.53 14.18
N GLN A 161 4.44 3.30 15.35
CA GLN A 161 3.44 2.28 15.54
C GLN A 161 2.11 2.93 15.94
N ASP A 162 1.14 2.82 15.03
CA ASP A 162 -0.19 3.43 15.17
C ASP A 162 -1.06 2.59 16.10
N THR A 163 -1.08 2.98 17.36
CA THR A 163 -1.72 2.22 18.45
C THR A 163 -3.18 2.58 18.65
N ASN A 164 -3.61 3.78 18.24
CA ASN A 164 -4.99 4.24 18.35
C ASN A 164 -5.76 4.17 17.01
N ASN A 165 -5.09 3.77 15.93
CA ASN A 165 -5.65 3.52 14.60
C ASN A 165 -6.30 4.78 13.99
N ASN A 166 -5.72 5.96 14.25
CA ASN A 166 -6.20 7.24 13.71
C ASN A 166 -5.47 7.68 12.42
N ASP A 167 -4.50 6.88 11.98
CA ASP A 167 -3.65 7.13 10.83
C ASP A 167 -2.67 8.32 10.92
N LEU A 168 -2.61 8.97 12.08
CA LEU A 168 -1.78 10.15 12.36
C LEU A 168 -0.60 9.80 13.26
N VAL A 169 0.47 10.58 13.15
CA VAL A 169 1.52 10.58 14.17
C VAL A 169 1.15 11.64 15.19
N ASP A 170 0.51 11.21 16.28
CA ASP A 170 0.12 12.11 17.35
C ASP A 170 1.35 12.68 18.05
N LYS A 171 1.33 13.99 18.31
CA LYS A 171 2.43 14.71 18.92
C LYS A 171 1.92 15.52 20.11
N ASN A 172 2.74 15.62 21.15
CA ASN A 172 2.47 16.52 22.27
C ASN A 172 2.72 17.99 21.88
N PHE A 173 2.46 18.94 22.80
CA PHE A 173 2.70 20.37 22.60
C PHE A 173 4.15 20.75 22.29
N LEU A 174 5.11 19.85 22.56
CA LEU A 174 6.53 20.01 22.22
C LEU A 174 6.90 19.35 20.87
N GLY A 175 5.92 18.80 20.14
CA GLY A 175 6.14 18.14 18.85
C GLY A 175 6.70 16.72 18.92
N ILE A 176 6.80 16.14 20.13
CA ILE A 176 7.30 14.77 20.35
C ILE A 176 6.17 13.77 20.09
N PRO A 177 6.40 12.71 19.30
CA PRO A 177 5.39 11.68 19.10
C PRO A 177 4.92 11.06 20.43
N THR A 178 3.61 10.96 20.63
CA THR A 178 3.00 10.29 21.80
C THR A 178 2.85 8.79 21.59
N GLU A 179 2.97 8.35 20.33
CA GLU A 179 3.00 6.94 19.94
C GLU A 179 4.43 6.40 19.89
N PRO A 180 4.63 5.07 19.97
CA PRO A 180 5.96 4.49 19.84
C PRO A 180 6.60 4.80 18.49
N TYR A 181 7.86 5.21 18.54
CA TYR A 181 8.66 5.52 17.35
C TYR A 181 10.08 4.96 17.47
N ALA A 182 10.74 4.81 16.33
CA ALA A 182 12.14 4.42 16.25
C ALA A 182 12.80 4.99 14.99
N PHE A 183 14.12 5.02 14.98
CA PHE A 183 14.91 5.47 13.83
C PHE A 183 15.96 4.42 13.46
N SER A 184 16.36 4.38 12.19
CA SER A 184 17.54 3.63 11.76
C SER A 184 18.78 4.07 12.54
N ASN A 185 19.75 3.17 12.63
CA ASN A 185 20.90 3.27 13.57
C ASN A 185 20.51 3.30 15.06
N ASN A 186 19.25 3.03 15.42
CA ASN A 186 18.78 3.00 16.80
C ASN A 186 19.00 4.32 17.56
N VAL A 187 18.98 5.45 16.84
CA VAL A 187 19.12 6.78 17.43
C VAL A 187 17.96 7.06 18.38
N ARG A 188 18.27 7.58 19.57
CA ARG A 188 17.32 7.88 20.64
C ARG A 188 17.47 9.34 21.06
N PRO A 189 16.83 10.27 20.33
CA PRO A 189 16.85 11.69 20.68
C PRO A 189 16.23 11.92 22.06
N THR A 190 16.86 12.75 22.90
CA THR A 190 16.34 13.13 24.22
C THR A 190 15.79 14.56 24.25
N LEU A 191 16.39 15.47 23.49
CA LEU A 191 16.11 16.92 23.55
C LEU A 191 15.54 17.48 22.25
N ALA A 192 15.93 16.95 21.09
CA ALA A 192 15.53 17.44 19.77
C ALA A 192 15.39 16.28 18.78
N ALA A 193 14.64 16.49 17.70
CA ALA A 193 14.54 15.51 16.63
C ALA A 193 15.94 15.19 16.05
N PRO A 194 16.21 13.93 15.67
CA PRO A 194 17.52 13.53 15.19
C PRO A 194 17.77 14.10 13.80
N ALA A 195 19.03 14.31 13.47
CA ALA A 195 19.44 14.68 12.12
C ALA A 195 19.41 13.46 11.19
N PHE A 196 19.23 13.71 9.89
CA PHE A 196 19.33 12.67 8.86
C PHE A 196 20.67 11.92 8.95
N ASP A 197 21.77 12.64 9.17
CA ASP A 197 23.11 12.07 9.20
C ASP A 197 23.34 11.11 10.38
N GLU A 198 22.59 11.25 11.48
CA GLU A 198 22.64 10.32 12.61
C GLU A 198 21.90 9.01 12.28
N CYS A 199 20.82 9.13 11.50
CA CYS A 199 19.95 8.01 11.16
C CYS A 199 20.39 7.29 9.87
N LYS A 200 21.23 7.88 9.03
CA LYS A 200 21.47 7.38 7.68
C LYS A 200 22.30 6.10 7.64
N PHE A 201 22.07 5.31 6.59
CA PHE A 201 22.89 4.18 6.18
C PHE A 201 23.06 4.17 4.66
N MET A 202 24.19 3.64 4.20
CA MET A 202 24.49 3.52 2.76
C MET A 202 23.90 2.24 2.16
N VAL A 203 23.34 2.34 0.95
CA VAL A 203 22.91 1.23 0.09
C VAL A 203 23.80 1.21 -1.15
N SER A 204 24.51 0.11 -1.42
CA SER A 204 25.65 0.09 -2.35
C SER A 204 25.76 -1.16 -3.24
N GLY A 205 24.66 -1.67 -3.79
CA GLY A 205 24.65 -2.81 -4.73
C GLY A 205 24.52 -4.19 -4.08
N ALA A 206 25.00 -4.36 -2.84
CA ALA A 206 24.87 -5.61 -2.09
C ALA A 206 23.59 -5.63 -1.24
N ALA A 207 23.05 -6.83 -1.00
CA ALA A 207 21.93 -7.01 -0.07
C ALA A 207 22.34 -6.53 1.33
N LYS A 208 21.49 -5.72 1.96
CA LYS A 208 21.77 -5.10 3.26
C LYS A 208 20.70 -5.47 4.28
N VAL A 209 21.11 -5.69 5.53
CA VAL A 209 20.21 -5.88 6.66
C VAL A 209 20.31 -4.67 7.58
N VAL A 210 19.16 -4.13 8.01
CA VAL A 210 19.06 -3.00 8.94
C VAL A 210 18.18 -3.42 10.10
N THR A 211 18.76 -3.55 11.30
CA THR A 211 18.02 -3.93 12.51
C THR A 211 17.72 -2.71 13.37
N ILE A 212 16.44 -2.55 13.73
CA ILE A 212 15.93 -1.41 14.49
C ILE A 212 15.13 -1.93 15.69
N SER A 213 15.41 -1.42 16.88
CA SER A 213 14.71 -1.74 18.13
C SER A 213 13.75 -0.61 18.47
N MET A 214 12.45 -0.92 18.49
CA MET A 214 11.40 0.02 18.84
C MET A 214 11.03 -0.20 20.30
N LYS A 215 11.62 0.58 21.21
CA LYS A 215 11.23 0.54 22.63
C LYS A 215 10.32 1.71 22.94
N LYS A 216 9.34 1.48 23.82
CA LYS A 216 8.46 2.51 24.37
C LYS A 216 9.25 3.53 25.20
#